data_AF-A0A0S7XB30-F1
#
_entry.id   AF-A0A0S7XB30-F1
#
_cell.length_a   1.000
_cell.length_b   1.000
_cell.length_c   1.000
_cell.angle_alpha   90.00
_cell.angle_beta   90.00
_cell.angle_gamma   90.00
#
_symmetry.space_group_name_H-M   'P 1'
#
loop_
_entity.id
_entity.type
_entity.pdbx_description
1 polymer ?
#
loop_
_entity_poly.entity_id
_entity_poly.type
_entity_poly.pdbx_seq_one_letter_code
_entity_poly.pdbx_strand_id
1 'polypeptide(L)'
;MSRVPVNPFALGAAFVERAVELGWIEVESDGRRSSYYLTDSGNDGLEDFGVKLEKAMQFTILPERNNAGPRKRTGTRQSVPPGPPRRNKRPRPKKRQSMPPRKRGH
;
A
#
# COMPACT_ATOMS: atom_id res chain seq x y z
N MET A 1 -37.35 16.09 -2.30
CA MET A 1 -36.07 15.74 -1.64
C MET A 1 -35.01 15.54 -2.71
N SER A 2 -34.01 16.43 -2.81
CA SER A 2 -32.88 16.28 -3.72
C SER A 2 -31.87 15.29 -3.14
N ARG A 3 -31.39 14.34 -3.94
CA ARG A 3 -30.33 13.40 -3.57
C ARG A 3 -29.06 13.75 -4.31
N VAL A 4 -27.92 13.71 -3.62
CA VAL A 4 -26.58 13.95 -4.20
C VAL A 4 -25.81 12.63 -4.13
N PRO A 5 -25.12 12.21 -5.21
CA PRO A 5 -24.27 11.03 -5.17
C PRO A 5 -23.08 11.29 -4.24
N VAL A 6 -22.77 10.32 -3.38
CA VAL A 6 -21.64 10.39 -2.44
C VAL A 6 -20.70 9.22 -2.71
N ASN A 7 -19.40 9.47 -2.66
CA ASN A 7 -18.40 8.42 -2.70
C ASN A 7 -18.35 7.71 -1.34
N PRO A 8 -18.69 6.41 -1.26
CA PRO A 8 -18.69 5.67 0.01
C PRO A 8 -17.31 5.60 0.68
N PHE A 9 -16.22 5.62 -0.10
CA PHE A 9 -14.86 5.62 0.45
C PHE A 9 -14.51 6.96 1.11
N ALA A 10 -14.95 8.08 0.52
CA ALA A 10 -14.76 9.40 1.10
C ALA A 10 -15.57 9.55 2.40
N LEU A 11 -16.77 8.98 2.44
CA LEU A 11 -17.58 8.92 3.65
C LEU A 11 -16.89 8.11 4.76
N GLY A 12 -16.33 6.94 4.40
CA GLY A 12 -15.59 6.11 5.34
C GLY A 12 -14.34 6.80 5.89
N ALA A 13 -13.57 7.48 5.03
CA ALA A 13 -12.38 8.23 5.45
C ALA A 13 -12.75 9.37 6.42
N ALA A 14 -13.76 10.18 6.08
CA ALA A 14 -14.23 11.27 6.93
C ALA A 14 -14.75 10.75 8.28
N PHE A 15 -15.40 9.58 8.29
CA PHE A 15 -15.84 8.94 9.52
C PHE A 15 -14.65 8.52 10.40
N VAL A 16 -13.64 7.89 9.82
CA VAL A 16 -12.43 7.47 10.54
C VAL A 16 -11.71 8.68 11.13
N GLU A 17 -11.53 9.75 10.36
CA GLU A 17 -10.95 11.01 10.85
C GLU A 17 -11.70 11.53 12.06
N ARG A 18 -13.04 11.57 11.98
CA ARG A 18 -13.88 12.02 13.09
C ARG A 18 -13.78 11.10 14.32
N ALA A 19 -13.73 9.79 14.11
CA ALA A 19 -13.60 8.83 15.20
C ALA A 19 -12.25 8.97 15.92
N VAL A 20 -11.17 9.33 15.20
CA VAL A 20 -9.89 9.68 15.82
C VAL A 20 -9.99 10.97 16.63
N GLU A 21 -10.62 12.03 16.10
CA GLU A 21 -10.84 13.28 16.85
C GLU A 21 -11.64 13.09 18.14
N LEU A 22 -12.61 12.16 18.14
CA LEU A 22 -13.43 11.82 19.30
C LEU A 22 -12.71 10.90 20.30
N GLY A 23 -11.50 10.42 19.98
CA GLY A 23 -10.78 9.45 20.80
C GLY A 23 -11.39 8.04 20.78
N TRP A 24 -12.22 7.74 19.78
CA TRP A 24 -12.80 6.40 19.58
C TRP A 24 -11.83 5.45 18.89
N ILE A 25 -10.92 6.01 18.09
CA ILE A 25 -9.87 5.27 17.39
C ILE A 25 -8.52 5.90 17.71
N GLU A 26 -7.57 5.07 18.12
CA GLU A 26 -6.16 5.44 18.23
C GLU A 26 -5.40 5.01 16.98
N VAL A 27 -4.46 5.84 16.55
CA VAL A 27 -3.64 5.60 15.35
C VAL A 27 -2.17 5.58 15.73
N GLU A 28 -1.52 4.44 15.52
CA GLU A 28 -0.07 4.35 15.57
C GLU A 28 0.50 4.33 14.16
N SER A 29 1.51 5.17 13.91
CA SER A 29 2.17 5.25 12.60
C SER A 29 3.65 4.92 12.75
N ASP A 30 4.12 3.90 12.03
CA ASP A 30 5.54 3.51 11.96
C ASP A 30 6.26 4.15 10.76
N GLY A 31 5.62 5.10 10.09
CA GLY A 31 6.10 5.78 8.88
C GLY A 31 5.86 5.03 7.58
N ARG A 32 5.64 3.70 7.60
CA ARG A 32 5.27 2.91 6.41
C ARG A 32 3.86 2.36 6.49
N ARG A 33 3.32 2.22 7.70
CA ARG A 33 2.01 1.65 7.99
C ARG A 33 1.36 2.44 9.12
N SER A 34 0.05 2.50 9.04
CA SER A 34 -0.81 2.98 10.12
C SER A 34 -1.58 1.80 10.66
N SER A 35 -1.49 1.59 11.97
CA SER A 35 -2.30 0.65 12.71
C SER A 35 -3.39 1.43 13.42
N TYR A 36 -4.62 0.93 13.36
CA TYR A 36 -5.79 1.56 13.96
C TYR A 36 -6.30 0.66 15.07
N TYR A 37 -6.55 1.25 16.22
CA TYR A 37 -6.99 0.55 17.43
C TYR A 37 -8.29 1.16 17.90
N LEU A 38 -9.26 0.31 18.25
CA LEU A 38 -10.51 0.75 18.83
C LEU A 38 -10.32 0.91 20.34
N THR A 39 -10.71 2.05 20.90
CA THR A 39 -10.68 2.30 22.34
C THR A 39 -11.98 1.80 22.99
N ASP A 40 -12.00 1.65 24.32
CA ASP A 40 -13.22 1.28 25.06
C ASP A 40 -14.31 2.33 24.85
N SER A 41 -13.96 3.63 24.92
CA SER A 41 -14.89 4.74 24.64
C SER A 41 -15.39 4.73 23.20
N GLY A 42 -14.57 4.26 22.26
CA GLY A 42 -14.96 4.07 20.87
C GLY A 42 -15.94 2.93 20.66
N ASN A 43 -15.80 1.84 21.42
CA ASN A 43 -16.76 0.75 21.37
C ASN A 43 -18.15 1.22 21.83
N ASP A 44 -18.23 1.93 22.96
CA ASP A 44 -19.48 2.47 23.49
C ASP A 44 -20.08 3.52 22.54
N GLY A 45 -19.25 4.45 22.05
CA GLY A 45 -19.70 5.52 21.14
C GLY A 45 -20.19 4.99 19.78
N LEU A 46 -19.59 3.92 19.27
CA LEU A 46 -20.06 3.25 18.05
C LEU A 46 -21.38 2.51 18.27
N GLU A 47 -21.56 1.88 19.42
CA GLU A 47 -22.81 1.22 19.77
C GLU A 47 -23.97 2.23 19.86
N ASP A 48 -23.73 3.38 20.48
CA ASP A 48 -24.68 4.50 20.53
C ASP A 48 -25.03 5.04 19.13
N PHE A 49 -24.06 5.02 18.21
CA PHE A 49 -24.26 5.39 16.81
C PHE A 49 -24.96 4.28 15.99
N GLY A 50 -25.23 3.12 16.60
CA GLY A 50 -25.86 1.97 15.95
C GLY A 50 -24.91 1.14 15.08
N VAL A 51 -23.59 1.32 15.24
CA VAL A 51 -22.55 0.60 14.51
C VAL A 51 -22.04 -0.58 15.35
N LYS A 52 -22.31 -1.80 14.88
CA LYS A 52 -21.85 -3.03 15.56
C LYS A 52 -20.63 -3.62 14.85
N LEU A 53 -19.48 -3.64 15.53
CA LEU A 53 -18.20 -4.09 14.96
C LEU A 53 -17.94 -5.60 15.09
N GLU A 54 -18.91 -6.41 15.53
CA GLU A 54 -18.77 -7.85 15.83
C GLU A 54 -18.10 -8.69 14.71
N LYS A 55 -18.17 -8.25 13.45
CA LYS A 55 -17.51 -8.93 12.31
C LYS A 55 -16.13 -8.38 11.93
N ALA A 56 -15.75 -7.18 12.34
CA ALA A 56 -14.52 -6.53 11.91
C ALA A 56 -13.28 -7.01 12.68
N MET A 57 -13.45 -7.44 13.94
CA MET A 57 -12.33 -7.93 14.77
C MET A 57 -11.71 -9.25 14.26
N GLN A 58 -12.39 -9.97 13.36
CA GLN A 58 -11.87 -11.22 12.77
C GLN A 58 -10.68 -10.99 11.81
N PHE A 59 -10.47 -9.76 11.33
CA PHE A 59 -9.45 -9.47 10.32
C PHE A 59 -8.09 -9.05 10.90
N THR A 60 -7.97 -8.88 12.22
CA THR A 60 -6.74 -8.39 12.86
C THR A 60 -6.09 -9.46 13.74
N ILE A 61 -5.83 -10.63 13.15
CA ILE A 61 -4.69 -11.45 13.57
C ILE A 61 -3.93 -11.83 12.30
N LEU A 62 -3.15 -10.88 11.76
CA LEU A 62 -2.01 -11.26 10.93
C LEU A 62 -1.00 -11.91 11.88
N PRO A 63 -0.65 -13.20 11.70
CA PRO A 63 0.31 -13.85 12.59
C PRO A 63 1.59 -13.04 12.54
N GLU A 64 2.04 -12.62 13.72
CA GLU A 64 3.36 -12.08 13.96
C GLU A 64 4.34 -13.00 13.21
N ARG A 65 5.01 -12.47 12.17
CA ARG A 65 6.08 -13.21 11.51
C ARG A 65 7.19 -13.32 12.55
N ASN A 66 7.14 -14.41 13.32
CA ASN A 66 8.22 -14.87 14.16
C ASN A 66 9.52 -14.69 13.37
N ASN A 67 10.38 -13.81 13.88
CA ASN A 67 11.74 -13.62 13.39
C ASN A 67 12.40 -14.99 13.35
N ALA A 68 12.44 -15.59 12.15
CA ALA A 68 13.22 -16.78 11.89
C ALA A 68 14.66 -16.42 12.26
N GLY A 69 15.15 -17.02 13.35
CA GLY A 69 16.53 -16.92 13.78
C GLY A 69 17.50 -17.24 12.63
N PRO A 70 18.80 -16.93 12.80
CA PRO A 70 19.77 -17.04 11.72
C PRO A 70 19.79 -18.46 11.17
N ARG A 71 19.29 -18.63 9.94
CA ARG A 71 19.35 -19.90 9.21
C ARG A 71 20.82 -20.31 9.11
N LYS A 72 21.23 -21.30 9.91
CA LYS A 72 22.49 -22.02 9.71
C LYS A 72 22.47 -22.56 8.28
N ARG A 73 23.39 -22.06 7.44
CA ARG A 73 23.62 -22.56 6.08
C ARG A 73 24.13 -24.00 6.17
N THR A 74 23.23 -24.97 6.12
CA THR A 74 23.59 -26.33 5.70
C THR A 74 23.60 -26.35 4.18
N GLY A 75 24.80 -26.51 3.61
CA GLY A 75 25.00 -26.54 2.17
C GLY A 75 24.25 -27.69 1.52
N THR A 76 23.51 -27.37 0.47
CA THR A 76 23.15 -28.35 -0.56
C THR A 76 23.37 -27.67 -1.89
N ARG A 77 24.45 -28.06 -2.54
CA ARG A 77 24.87 -27.61 -3.87
C ARG A 77 23.89 -28.18 -4.88
N GLN A 78 22.78 -27.50 -5.15
CA GLN A 78 21.93 -27.82 -6.30
C GLN A 78 22.56 -27.24 -7.56
N SER A 79 23.03 -28.13 -8.42
CA SER A 79 23.50 -27.85 -9.77
C SER A 79 22.40 -27.21 -10.61
N VAL A 80 22.60 -25.95 -11.00
CA VAL A 80 21.74 -25.28 -12.00
C VAL A 80 22.19 -25.76 -13.38
N PRO A 81 21.29 -26.27 -14.25
CA PRO A 81 21.66 -26.57 -15.63
C PRO A 81 21.98 -25.27 -16.39
N PRO A 82 22.96 -25.28 -17.31
CA PRO A 82 23.32 -24.08 -18.07
C PRO A 82 22.13 -23.62 -18.93
N GLY A 83 21.68 -22.39 -18.71
CA GLY A 83 20.65 -21.76 -19.54
C GLY A 83 21.14 -21.51 -20.97
N PRO A 84 20.22 -21.38 -21.95
CA PRO A 84 20.58 -21.18 -23.35
C PRO A 84 21.34 -19.86 -23.56
N PRO A 85 22.22 -19.80 -24.58
CA PRO A 85 23.06 -18.63 -24.83
C PRO A 85 22.23 -17.38 -25.09
N ARG A 86 22.58 -16.29 -24.40
CA ARG A 86 21.95 -14.98 -24.56
C ARG A 86 22.08 -14.50 -26.01
N ARG A 87 20.94 -14.40 -26.71
CA ARG A 87 20.83 -13.77 -28.02
C ARG A 87 21.25 -12.29 -27.91
N ASN A 88 22.34 -11.92 -28.59
CA ASN A 88 22.89 -10.57 -28.60
C ASN A 88 21.82 -9.53 -28.95
N LYS A 89 21.68 -8.52 -28.09
CA LYS A 89 20.83 -7.35 -28.30
C LYS A 89 21.36 -6.60 -29.53
N ARG A 90 20.59 -6.57 -30.62
CA ARG A 90 20.85 -5.68 -31.76
C ARG A 90 20.95 -4.24 -31.26
N PRO A 91 21.98 -3.46 -31.65
CA PRO A 91 22.06 -2.06 -31.28
C PRO A 91 20.88 -1.29 -31.89
N ARG A 92 20.21 -0.47 -31.06
CA ARG A 92 19.17 0.45 -31.52
C ARG A 92 19.81 1.49 -32.46
N PRO A 93 19.15 1.87 -33.57
CA PRO A 93 19.65 2.94 -34.44
C PRO A 93 19.69 4.26 -33.67
N LYS A 94 20.84 4.93 -33.70
CA LYS A 94 21.02 6.27 -33.11
C LYS A 94 20.10 7.27 -33.80
N LYS A 95 19.40 8.08 -32.99
CA LYS A 95 18.57 9.22 -33.38
C LYS A 95 19.27 10.04 -34.47
N ARG A 96 18.61 10.25 -35.61
CA ARG A 96 18.95 11.28 -36.58
C ARG A 96 19.04 12.62 -35.86
N GLN A 97 20.22 13.23 -35.89
CA GLN A 97 20.41 14.63 -35.48
C GLN A 97 19.60 15.51 -36.43
N SER A 98 18.71 16.33 -35.87
CA SER A 98 18.01 17.39 -36.58
C SER A 98 19.02 18.43 -37.06
N MET A 99 19.05 18.69 -38.37
CA MET A 99 19.80 19.80 -38.96
C MET A 99 19.25 21.14 -38.43
N PRO A 100 20.12 22.11 -38.13
CA PRO A 100 19.66 23.47 -37.82
C PRO A 100 19.14 24.17 -39.09
N PRO A 101 18.14 25.06 -38.97
CA PRO A 101 17.60 25.79 -40.10
C PRO A 101 18.63 26.79 -40.67
N ARG A 102 18.74 26.79 -41.99
CA ARG A 102 19.49 27.78 -42.78
C ARG A 102 18.91 29.18 -42.53
N LYS A 103 19.69 30.09 -41.94
CA LYS A 103 19.39 31.53 -41.96
C LYS A 103 19.46 32.02 -43.41
N ARG A 104 18.38 32.62 -43.92
CA ARG A 104 18.38 33.50 -45.09
C ARG A 104 17.95 34.89 -44.62
N GLY A 105 18.68 35.92 -45.04
CA GLY A 105 18.22 37.31 -45.01
C GLY A 105 19.24 38.29 -44.44
N HIS A 106 20.00 38.92 -45.33
CA HIS A 106 20.09 40.37 -45.46
C HIS A 106 20.15 40.69 -46.96
#